data_AF-A0A2V5YBH1-F1
#
_entry.id   AF-A0A2V5YBH1-F1
#
_cell.length_a   1.000
_cell.length_b   1.000
_cell.length_c   1.000
_cell.angle_alpha   90.00
_cell.angle_beta   90.00
_cell.angle_gamma   90.00
#
_symmetry.space_group_name_H-M   'P 1'
#
loop_
_entity.id
_entity.type
_entity.pdbx_description
1 polymer ?
#
loop_
_entity_poly.entity_id
_entity_poly.type
_entity_poly.pdbx_seq_one_letter_code
_entity_poly.pdbx_strand_id
1 'polypeptide(L)' 'VVEAGDIEEAMNAASAVGDDRLQSRSRGYVVPDSFTHGTSEQRVRWFRRGYETGDIRQGDTFNSPDL' A
#
# COMPACT_ATOMS: atom_id res chain seq x y z
N VAL A 1 -10.27 18.62 -9.79
CA VAL A 1 -8.92 18.37 -10.34
C VAL A 1 -8.11 17.83 -9.16
N VAL A 2 -7.40 16.72 -9.33
CA VAL A 2 -6.52 16.18 -8.28
C VAL A 2 -5.20 16.95 -8.36
N GLU A 3 -4.77 17.53 -7.24
CA GLU A 3 -3.52 18.28 -7.15
C GLU A 3 -2.36 17.36 -6.76
N ALA A 4 -1.12 17.78 -7.03
CA ALA A 4 0.06 16.97 -6.68
C ALA A 4 0.12 16.67 -5.17
N GLY A 5 -0.33 17.61 -4.33
CA GLY A 5 -0.42 17.42 -2.88
C GLY A 5 -1.44 16.35 -2.46
N ASP A 6 -2.56 16.22 -3.18
CA ASP A 6 -3.56 15.18 -2.90
C ASP A 6 -2.98 13.77 -3.12
N ILE A 7 -2.09 13.63 -4.12
CA ILE A 7 -1.42 12.35 -4.41
C ILE A 7 -0.39 12.02 -3.33
N GLU A 8 0.41 13.01 -2.90
CA GLU A 8 1.35 12.79 -1.79
C GLU A 8 0.62 12.41 -0.50
N GLU A 9 -0.51 13.07 -0.21
CA GLU A 9 -1.35 12.74 0.94
C GLU A 9 -1.90 11.30 0.83
N ALA A 10 -2.44 10.93 -0.33
CA ALA A 10 -2.97 9.60 -0.55
C ALA A 10 -1.88 8.50 -0.50
N MET A 11 -0.68 8.79 -1.00
CA MET A 11 0.47 7.88 -0.92
C MET A 11 0.96 7.73 0.52
N ASN A 12 0.98 8.82 1.29
CA ASN A 12 1.29 8.77 2.72
C ASN A 12 0.26 7.93 3.48
N ALA A 13 -1.03 8.14 3.22
CA ALA A 13 -2.11 7.34 3.79
C ALA A 13 -2.01 5.87 3.38
N ALA A 14 -1.71 5.57 2.11
CA ALA A 14 -1.51 4.21 1.62
C ALA A 14 -0.38 3.51 2.38
N SER A 15 0.75 4.21 2.56
CA SER A 15 1.89 3.73 3.32
C SER A 15 1.59 3.56 4.81
N ALA A 16 0.72 4.39 5.41
CA ALA A 16 0.42 4.36 6.84
C ALA A 16 -0.34 3.11 7.30
N VAL A 17 -1.05 2.45 6.38
CA VAL A 17 -2.01 1.38 6.66
C VAL A 17 -1.41 -0.03 6.46
N GLY A 18 -0.16 -0.15 5.98
CA GLY A 18 0.51 -1.44 5.88
C GLY A 18 0.78 -2.06 7.25
N ASP A 19 0.59 -3.38 7.37
CA ASP A 19 0.75 -4.10 8.63
C ASP A 19 2.20 -4.08 9.12
N ASP A 20 3.17 -4.10 8.22
CA ASP A 20 4.59 -3.90 8.52
C ASP A 20 4.83 -2.56 9.24
N ARG A 21 4.24 -1.47 8.75
CA ARG A 21 4.38 -0.15 9.38
C ARG A 21 3.57 -0.06 10.68
N LEU A 22 2.36 -0.61 10.73
CA LEU A 22 1.55 -0.62 11.94
C LEU A 22 2.22 -1.45 13.04
N GLN A 23 2.74 -2.63 12.73
CA GLN A 23 3.46 -3.49 13.66
C GLN A 23 4.79 -2.88 14.09
N SER A 24 5.57 -2.31 13.16
CA SER A 24 6.80 -1.60 13.48
C SER A 24 6.54 -0.44 14.44
N ARG A 25 5.49 0.38 14.21
CA ARG A 25 5.09 1.46 15.11
C ARG A 25 4.54 0.98 16.46
N SER A 26 3.85 -0.15 16.49
CA SER A 26 3.20 -0.65 17.71
C SER A 26 4.10 -1.51 18.59
N ARG A 27 4.96 -2.34 17.99
CA ARG A 27 5.74 -3.40 18.66
C ARG A 27 7.24 -3.30 18.42
N GLY A 28 7.68 -2.52 17.43
CA GLY A 28 9.10 -2.34 17.07
C GLY A 28 9.66 -3.42 16.14
N TYR A 29 8.87 -4.41 15.76
CA TYR A 29 9.25 -5.46 14.80
C TYR A 29 8.04 -5.91 13.97
N VAL A 30 8.33 -6.60 12.88
CA VAL A 30 7.34 -7.04 11.88
C VAL A 30 7.26 -8.57 11.87
N VAL A 31 6.05 -9.12 11.90
CA VAL A 31 5.79 -10.55 11.80
C VAL A 31 4.95 -10.82 10.55
N PRO A 32 5.56 -11.24 9.43
CA PRO A 32 4.87 -11.41 8.15
C PRO A 32 3.64 -12.34 8.20
N ASP A 33 3.72 -13.42 8.97
CA ASP A 33 2.64 -14.42 9.10
C ASP A 33 1.35 -13.88 9.73
N SER A 34 1.38 -12.65 10.26
CA SER A 34 0.23 -11.99 10.90
C SER A 34 -0.41 -10.89 10.04
N PHE A 35 0.00 -10.77 8.77
CA PHE A 35 -0.54 -9.74 7.88
C PHE A 35 -1.99 -10.04 7.47
N THR A 36 -2.81 -8.99 7.50
CA THR A 36 -4.22 -8.94 7.11
C THR A 36 -4.49 -7.92 6.01
N HIS A 37 -3.62 -6.91 5.85
CA HIS A 37 -3.71 -5.81 4.87
C HIS A 37 -2.45 -5.67 4.00
N GLY A 38 -1.49 -6.59 4.13
CA GLY A 38 -0.23 -6.58 3.38
C GLY A 38 0.75 -5.51 3.85
N THR A 39 1.85 -5.33 3.11
CA THR A 39 2.88 -4.34 3.42
C THR A 39 2.48 -2.93 2.96
N SER A 40 3.07 -1.92 3.59
CA SER A 40 2.94 -0.52 3.19
C SER A 40 3.38 -0.32 1.74
N GLU A 41 4.45 -0.99 1.31
CA GLU A 41 4.94 -0.94 -0.06
C GLU A 41 3.93 -1.49 -1.07
N GLN A 42 3.30 -2.63 -0.75
CA GLN A 42 2.23 -3.21 -1.56
C GLN A 42 1.10 -2.21 -1.76
N ARG A 43 0.64 -1.56 -0.68
CA ARG A 43 -0.46 -0.59 -0.77
C ARG A 43 -0.10 0.63 -1.62
N VAL A 44 1.12 1.16 -1.46
CA VAL A 44 1.63 2.29 -2.26
C VAL A 44 1.72 1.92 -3.74
N ARG A 45 2.23 0.72 -4.06
CA ARG A 45 2.32 0.20 -5.43
C ARG A 45 0.93 0.13 -6.08
N TRP A 46 -0.05 -0.45 -5.40
CA TRP A 46 -1.39 -0.63 -5.97
C TRP A 46 -2.13 0.69 -6.15
N PHE A 47 -1.99 1.62 -5.19
CA PHE A 47 -2.54 2.96 -5.33
C PHE A 47 -1.96 3.67 -6.57
N ARG A 48 -0.64 3.66 -6.71
CA ARG A 48 0.05 4.26 -7.85
C ARG A 48 -0.37 3.64 -9.17
N ARG A 49 -0.44 2.31 -9.26
CA ARG A 49 -0.88 1.60 -10.47
C ARG A 49 -2.33 1.95 -10.84
N GLY A 50 -3.24 1.95 -9.88
CA GLY A 50 -4.64 2.34 -10.12
C GLY A 50 -4.76 3.79 -10.57
N TYR A 51 -3.97 4.70 -9.98
CA TYR A 51 -3.92 6.11 -10.36
C TYR A 51 -3.35 6.33 -11.78
N GLU A 52 -2.21 5.71 -12.09
CA GLU A 52 -1.53 5.86 -13.39
C GLU A 52 -2.35 5.26 -14.55
N THR A 53 -3.03 4.14 -14.30
CA THR A 53 -3.79 3.42 -15.35
C THR A 53 -5.25 3.86 -15.43
N GLY A 54 -5.80 4.42 -14.34
CA GLY A 54 -7.24 4.66 -14.20
C GLY A 54 -8.09 3.39 -14.10
N ASP A 55 -7.48 2.19 -14.04
CA ASP A 55 -8.17 0.91 -14.06
C ASP A 55 -7.86 0.10 -12.80
N ILE A 56 -8.85 -0.02 -11.92
CA ILE A 56 -8.74 -0.78 -10.66
C ILE A 56 -8.53 -2.28 -10.89
N ARG A 57 -8.88 -2.80 -12.08
CA ARG A 57 -8.72 -4.23 -12.43
C ARG A 57 -7.26 -4.61 -12.66
N GLN A 58 -6.37 -3.63 -12.77
CA GLN A 58 -4.91 -3.84 -12.82
C GLN A 58 -4.32 -4.16 -11.43
N GLY A 59 -5.13 -4.04 -10.37
CA GLY A 59 -4.79 -4.48 -9.02
C GLY A 59 -5.06 -5.98 -8.85
N ASP A 60 -4.00 -6.78 -8.84
CA ASP A 60 -4.09 -8.21 -8.54
C ASP A 60 -2.99 -8.59 -7.54
N THR A 61 -3.31 -8.42 -6.25
CA THR A 61 -2.40 -8.71 -5.14
C THR A 61 -2.03 -10.20 -5.06
N PHE A 62 -2.89 -11.11 -5.53
CA PHE A 62 -2.73 -12.54 -5.31
C PHE A 62 -1.99 -13.23 -6.45
N ASN A 63 -2.07 -12.69 -7.68
CA ASN A 63 -1.32 -13.19 -8.82
C ASN A 63 -0.06 -12.38 -9.14
N SER A 64 0.28 -11.36 -8.34
CA SER A 64 1.55 -10.65 -8.49
C SER A 64 2.69 -11.48 -7.89
N PRO A 65 3.61 -12.05 -8.70
CA PRO A 65 4.64 -12.98 -8.24
C PRO A 65 5.75 -12.33 -7.40
N ASP A 66 5.69 -11.01 -7.25
CA ASP A 66 6.70 -10.17 -6.58
C ASP A 66 6.30 -9.74 -5.16
N LEU A 67 5.23 -10.34 -4.59
CA LEU A 67 4.63 -9.98 -3.31
C LEU A 67 4.78 -11.03 -2.22
#